data_AF-A0A2I7SJH6-F1
#
_entry.id   AF-A0A2I7SJH6-F1
#
_cell.length_a   1.000
_cell.length_b   1.000
_cell.length_c   1.000
_cell.angle_alpha   90.00
_cell.angle_beta   90.00
_cell.angle_gamma   90.00
#
_symmetry.space_group_name_H-M   'P 1'
#
loop_
_entity.id
_entity.type
_entity.pdbx_description
1 polymer ?
#
loop_
_entity_poly.entity_id
_entity_poly.type
_entity_poly.pdbx_seq_one_letter_code
_entity_poly.pdbx_strand_id
1 'polypeptide(L)'
;MVLADGTQGWLNSDSQIKYPVRFKSGETRLLELVYGEAYFEVSPSTNHNGDSNKVQQINVVGTAFNVKAYQEEAIVTTTLVEGKVHVNYQEE
;
A
#
# COMPACT_ATOMS: atom_id res chain seq x y z
N MET A 1 10.59 7.33 1.46
CA MET A 1 11.40 6.10 1.52
C MET A 1 11.23 5.31 0.23
N VAL A 2 12.19 4.47 -0.14
CA VAL A 2 12.13 3.62 -1.33
C VAL A 2 12.26 2.17 -0.90
N LEU A 3 11.35 1.30 -1.34
CA LEU A 3 11.34 -0.13 -1.04
C LEU A 3 12.14 -0.95 -2.05
N ALA A 4 12.38 -2.22 -1.74
CA ALA A 4 13.21 -3.11 -2.57
C ALA A 4 12.64 -3.36 -3.98
N ASP A 5 11.33 -3.20 -4.19
CA ASP A 5 10.65 -3.33 -5.49
C ASP A 5 10.55 -1.99 -6.23
N GLY A 6 11.15 -0.91 -5.71
CA GLY A 6 11.08 0.43 -6.28
C GLY A 6 9.81 1.22 -5.91
N THR A 7 8.89 0.63 -5.13
CA THR A 7 7.76 1.37 -4.56
C THR A 7 8.25 2.50 -3.66
N GLN A 8 7.66 3.68 -3.81
CA GLN A 8 7.97 4.83 -2.97
C GLN A 8 6.86 5.06 -1.95
N GLY A 9 7.25 5.38 -0.72
CA GLY A 9 6.33 5.63 0.39
C GLY A 9 6.71 6.87 1.18
N TRP A 10 5.73 7.68 1.53
CA TRP A 10 5.87 8.82 2.41
C TRP A 10 4.95 8.61 3.60
N LEU A 11 5.50 8.79 4.80
CA LEU A 11 4.75 8.64 6.04
C LEU A 11 4.48 10.01 6.63
N ASN A 12 3.25 10.20 7.08
CA ASN A 12 2.92 11.32 7.95
C ASN A 12 3.45 11.07 9.38
N SER A 13 3.27 12.06 10.24
CA SER A 13 3.66 12.01 11.65
C SER A 13 2.91 10.87 12.36
N ASP A 14 3.63 10.17 13.22
CA ASP A 14 3.12 9.04 14.00
C ASP A 14 2.42 7.97 13.15
N SER A 15 3.11 7.55 12.08
CA SER A 15 2.67 6.44 11.23
C SER A 15 3.61 5.26 11.36
N GLN A 16 3.04 4.05 11.34
CA GLN A 16 3.79 2.81 11.32
C GLN A 16 3.40 1.96 10.12
N ILE A 17 4.42 1.49 9.38
CA ILE A 17 4.25 0.50 8.32
C ILE A 17 5.07 -0.74 8.58
N LYS A 18 4.62 -1.86 8.00
CA LYS A 18 5.29 -3.15 7.99
C LYS A 18 5.35 -3.68 6.56
N TYR A 19 6.52 -4.15 6.17
CA TYR A 19 6.80 -4.68 4.84
C TYR A 19 7.97 -5.67 4.93
N PRO A 20 8.11 -6.62 4.00
CA PRO A 20 9.24 -7.53 3.99
C PRO A 20 10.52 -6.82 3.52
N VAL A 21 11.67 -7.21 4.06
CA VAL A 21 12.98 -6.67 3.64
C VAL A 21 13.26 -6.95 2.16
N ARG A 22 12.71 -8.05 1.62
CA ARG A 22 12.78 -8.42 0.20
C ARG A 22 11.44 -8.95 -0.27
N PHE A 23 11.01 -8.52 -1.44
CA PHE A 23 9.87 -9.10 -2.15
C PHE A 23 10.35 -10.31 -2.97
N LYS A 24 9.65 -11.44 -2.86
CA LYS A 24 9.98 -12.65 -3.61
C LYS A 24 9.15 -12.70 -4.88
N SER A 25 9.78 -13.08 -5.99
CA SER A 25 9.08 -13.24 -7.28
C SER A 25 8.00 -14.31 -7.17
N GLY A 26 6.82 -14.04 -7.72
CA GLY A 26 5.66 -14.93 -7.69
C GLY A 26 4.85 -14.86 -6.39
N GLU A 27 5.26 -14.05 -5.41
CA GLU A 27 4.51 -13.80 -4.18
C GLU A 27 3.88 -12.40 -4.21
N THR A 28 2.76 -12.22 -3.50
CA THR A 28 2.13 -10.91 -3.32
C THR A 28 3.09 -9.95 -2.63
N ARG A 29 3.31 -8.77 -3.24
CA ARG A 29 4.02 -7.66 -2.64
C ARG A 29 3.14 -6.98 -1.60
N LEU A 30 3.26 -7.44 -0.36
CA LEU A 30 2.44 -7.00 0.77
C LEU A 30 3.11 -5.85 1.53
N LEU A 31 2.40 -4.72 1.61
CA LEU A 31 2.66 -3.64 2.55
C LEU A 31 1.48 -3.53 3.51
N GLU A 32 1.77 -3.23 4.76
CA GLU A 32 0.78 -3.06 5.81
C GLU A 32 1.01 -1.72 6.49
N LEU A 33 0.05 -0.80 6.36
CA LEU A 33 0.00 0.38 7.24
C LEU A 33 -0.63 -0.09 8.55
N VAL A 34 0.16 -0.18 9.62
CA VAL A 34 -0.30 -0.67 10.93
C VAL A 34 -1.18 0.39 11.58
N TYR A 35 -0.77 1.66 11.51
CA TYR A 35 -1.57 2.83 11.86
C TYR A 35 -0.96 4.09 11.24
N GLY A 36 -1.75 5.16 11.19
CA GLY A 36 -1.34 6.50 10.77
C GLY A 36 -1.74 6.83 9.34
N GLU A 37 -0.98 7.69 8.69
CA GLU A 37 -1.19 8.10 7.30
C GLU A 37 0.05 7.90 6.44
N ALA A 38 -0.16 7.42 5.22
CA ALA A 38 0.89 7.17 4.26
C ALA A 38 0.41 7.38 2.82
N TYR A 39 1.28 8.01 2.03
CA TYR A 39 1.15 8.11 0.59
C TYR A 39 2.08 7.10 -0.08
N PHE A 40 1.58 6.37 -1.07
CA PHE A 40 2.32 5.35 -1.80
C PHE A 40 2.26 5.59 -3.30
N GLU A 41 3.42 5.48 -3.95
CA GLU A 41 3.56 5.31 -5.39
C GLU A 41 4.08 3.89 -5.65
N VAL A 42 3.15 2.97 -5.95
CA VAL A 42 3.47 1.55 -6.08
C VAL A 42 4.08 1.24 -7.43
N SER A 43 5.21 0.51 -7.44
CA SER A 43 5.85 0.11 -8.69
C SER A 43 4.93 -0.80 -9.52
N PRO A 44 4.77 -0.53 -10.84
CA PRO A 44 3.91 -1.32 -11.73
C PRO A 44 4.20 -2.82 -11.65
N SER A 45 3.15 -3.64 -11.62
CA SER A 45 3.29 -5.12 -11.58
C SER A 45 3.98 -5.69 -12.81
N THR A 46 3.91 -5.01 -13.95
CA THR A 46 4.64 -5.40 -15.17
C THR A 46 6.17 -5.44 -14.97
N ASN A 47 6.70 -4.65 -14.03
CA ASN A 47 8.13 -4.65 -13.70
C ASN A 47 8.52 -5.80 -12.77
N HIS A 48 7.54 -6.54 -12.25
CA HIS A 48 7.68 -7.57 -11.23
C HIS A 48 6.92 -8.83 -11.62
N ASN A 49 7.06 -9.28 -12.88
CA ASN A 49 6.45 -10.52 -13.40
C ASN A 49 4.92 -10.63 -13.25
N GLY A 50 4.21 -9.50 -13.09
CA GLY A 50 2.77 -9.50 -12.83
C GLY A 50 2.39 -9.72 -11.37
N ASP A 51 3.36 -9.76 -10.45
CA ASP A 51 3.11 -9.98 -9.02
C ASP A 51 2.13 -8.94 -8.48
N SER A 52 1.13 -9.44 -7.75
CA SER A 52 0.08 -8.62 -7.12
C SER A 52 0.68 -7.69 -6.06
N ASN A 53 0.12 -6.50 -5.92
CA ASN A 53 0.42 -5.64 -4.78
C ASN A 53 -0.79 -5.51 -3.89
N LYS A 54 -0.53 -5.52 -2.59
CA LYS A 54 -1.56 -5.27 -1.60
C LYS A 54 -1.03 -4.30 -0.55
N VAL A 55 -1.78 -3.25 -0.30
CA VAL A 55 -1.59 -2.36 0.84
C VAL A 55 -2.79 -2.52 1.76
N GLN A 56 -2.61 -3.17 2.92
CA GLN A 56 -3.71 -3.68 3.76
C GLN A 56 -4.74 -4.52 2.98
N GLN A 57 -5.94 -3.98 2.72
CA GLN A 57 -7.04 -4.61 1.96
C GLN A 57 -7.21 -4.04 0.55
N ILE A 58 -6.28 -3.18 0.12
CA ILE A 58 -6.33 -2.46 -1.14
C ILE A 58 -5.39 -3.17 -2.12
N ASN A 59 -5.94 -3.73 -3.19
CA ASN A 59 -5.16 -4.29 -4.29
C ASN A 59 -4.83 -3.20 -5.31
N VAL A 60 -3.59 -3.17 -5.77
CA VAL A 60 -3.06 -2.17 -6.72
C VAL A 60 -2.08 -2.79 -7.72
N VAL A 61 -1.90 -2.16 -8.88
CA VAL A 61 -1.09 -2.71 -10.00
C VAL A 61 -0.12 -1.67 -10.61
N GLY A 62 0.22 -0.62 -9.86
CA GLY A 62 0.95 0.54 -10.35
C GLY A 62 0.11 1.79 -10.14
N THR A 63 -0.05 2.18 -8.88
CA THR A 63 -1.07 3.14 -8.43
C THR A 63 -0.45 4.10 -7.44
N ALA A 64 -0.80 5.38 -7.58
CA ALA A 64 -0.46 6.43 -6.63
C ALA A 64 -1.68 6.76 -5.77
N PHE A 65 -1.58 6.65 -4.45
CA PHE A 65 -2.71 6.83 -3.55
C PHE A 65 -2.27 7.12 -2.11
N ASN A 66 -3.16 7.75 -1.34
CA ASN A 66 -3.00 8.01 0.08
C ASN A 66 -3.92 7.09 0.90
N VAL A 67 -3.46 6.64 2.06
CA VAL A 67 -4.25 5.90 3.05
C VAL A 67 -4.08 6.55 4.40
N LYS A 68 -5.20 6.85 5.06
CA LYS A 68 -5.27 7.38 6.42
C LYS A 68 -6.05 6.42 7.31
N ALA A 69 -5.39 5.90 8.34
CA ALA A 69 -5.87 4.85 9.24
C ALA A 69 -5.26 5.03 10.65
N TYR A 70 -5.52 6.18 11.27
CA TYR A 70 -5.16 6.43 12.67
C TYR A 70 -6.08 5.64 13.62
N GLN A 71 -5.56 5.15 14.76
CA GLN A 71 -6.33 4.27 15.67
C GLN A 71 -7.47 5.00 16.39
N GLU A 72 -7.29 6.30 16.59
CA GLU A 72 -8.25 7.21 17.20
C GLU A 72 -9.36 7.66 16.23
N GLU A 73 -9.23 7.36 14.93
CA GLU A 73 -10.22 7.70 13.91
C GLU A 73 -11.09 6.49 13.58
N ALA A 74 -12.42 6.67 13.59
CA ALA A 74 -13.37 5.61 13.26
C ALA A 74 -13.40 5.25 11.77
N ILE A 75 -12.80 6.09 10.92
CA ILE A 75 -12.90 5.99 9.46
C ILE A 75 -11.51 5.81 8.86
N VAL A 76 -11.34 4.72 8.11
CA VAL A 76 -10.18 4.53 7.24
C VAL A 76 -10.48 5.16 5.88
N THR A 77 -9.66 6.10 5.47
CA THR A 77 -9.84 6.84 4.21
C THR A 77 -8.76 6.45 3.20
N THR A 78 -9.19 6.15 1.96
CA THR A 78 -8.30 5.94 0.82
C THR A 78 -8.56 7.00 -0.23
N THR A 79 -7.52 7.68 -0.69
CA THR A 79 -7.60 8.71 -1.73
C THR A 79 -6.75 8.28 -2.92
N LEU A 80 -7.40 8.02 -4.06
CA LEU A 80 -6.71 7.70 -5.31
C LEU A 80 -6.18 8.98 -5.95
N VAL A 81 -4.90 9.00 -6.30
CA VAL A 81 -4.28 10.07 -7.09
C VAL A 81 -4.19 9.66 -8.55
N GLU A 82 -3.64 8.47 -8.84
CA GLU A 82 -3.49 7.95 -10.20
C GLU A 82 -3.55 6.43 -10.22
N GLY A 83 -4.12 5.87 -11.29
CA GLY A 83 -4.18 4.42 -11.52
C GLY A 83 -5.51 3.83 -11.06
N LYS A 84 -5.46 2.67 -10.42
CA LYS A 84 -6.65 1.95 -9.95
C LYS A 84 -6.42 1.35 -8.58
N VAL A 85 -7.41 1.50 -7.70
CA VAL A 85 -7.50 0.78 -6.43
C VAL A 85 -8.67 -0.19 -6.49
N HIS A 86 -8.48 -1.39 -5.96
CA HIS A 86 -9.57 -2.31 -5.67
C HIS A 86 -9.61 -2.54 -4.16
N VAL A 87 -10.63 -1.98 -3.51
CA VAL A 87 -10.76 -1.98 -2.06
C VAL A 87 -11.67 -3.15 -1.65
N ASN A 88 -11.15 -4.07 -0.84
CA ASN A 88 -11.92 -5.17 -0.29
C ASN A 88 -12.27 -4.90 1.18
N TYR A 89 -13.44 -4.35 1.45
CA TYR A 89 -13.99 -4.38 2.81
C TYR A 89 -14.68 -5.72 3.01
N GLN A 90 -14.29 -6.46 4.05
CA GLN A 90 -15.11 -7.54 4.58
C GLN A 90 -16.09 -6.89 5.55
N GLU A 91 -17.38 -6.94 5.25
CA GLU A 91 -18.42 -6.70 6.25
C GLU A 91 -18.37 -7.87 7.24
N GLU A 92 -18.28 -7.57 8.54
CA GLU A 92 -18.51 -8.55 9.61
C GLU A 92 -19.97 -9.02 9.65
#